data_AF-A0A075KGI0-F1
#
_entry.id   AF-A0A075KGI0-F1
#
_cell.length_a   1.000
_cell.length_b   1.000
_cell.length_c   1.000
_cell.angle_alpha   90.00
_cell.angle_beta   90.00
_cell.angle_gamma   90.00
#
_symmetry.space_group_name_H-M   'P 1'
#
loop_
_entity.id
_entity.type
_entity.pdbx_description
1 polymer ?
#
loop_
_entity_poly.entity_id
_entity_poly.type
_entity_poly.pdbx_seq_one_letter_code
_entity_poly.pdbx_strand_id
1 'polypeptide(L)'
;MSKRYYEWSMLVLRVALGIIFLAHGLQKIAGFEGIVKWFGSIGLPAALAYVVTTIETVGGAFLILGLFTRTAAAGIMFVMLGAIFSVKMSKGFIGGYEFDISLLAIAVALILSGSNTYSLGNLFSSSKASSSAKKTA
;
A
#
# COMPACT_ATOMS: atom_id res chain seq x y z
N MET A 1 17.48 -7.34 18.18
CA MET A 1 17.30 -7.89 16.82
C MET A 1 18.41 -7.37 15.93
N SER A 2 19.08 -8.23 15.15
CA SER A 2 20.05 -7.73 14.18
C SER A 2 19.32 -6.92 13.09
N LYS A 3 19.91 -5.81 12.65
CA LYS A 3 19.34 -4.91 11.64
C LYS A 3 18.85 -5.66 10.39
N ARG A 4 19.55 -6.73 10.01
CA ARG A 4 19.21 -7.58 8.86
C ARG A 4 17.85 -8.27 9.00
N TYR A 5 17.50 -8.83 10.16
CA TYR A 5 16.20 -9.48 10.35
C TYR A 5 15.03 -8.51 10.27
N TYR A 6 15.22 -7.29 10.79
CA TYR A 6 14.23 -6.21 10.67
C TYR A 6 13.98 -5.79 9.21
N GLU A 7 15.03 -5.73 8.41
CA GLU A 7 14.93 -5.37 7.00
C GLU A 7 14.17 -6.44 6.19
N TRP A 8 14.46 -7.72 6.42
CA TRP A 8 13.76 -8.82 5.78
C TRP A 8 12.30 -8.92 6.19
N SER A 9 11.97 -8.75 7.47
CA SER A 9 10.58 -8.83 7.93
C SER A 9 9.71 -7.76 7.27
N MET A 10 10.21 -6.52 7.20
CA MET A 10 9.50 -5.43 6.53
C MET A 10 9.44 -5.60 5.01
N LEU A 11 10.45 -6.20 4.39
CA LEU A 11 10.41 -6.51 2.96
C LEU A 11 9.27 -7.49 2.64
N VAL A 12 9.15 -8.57 3.41
CA VAL A 12 8.09 -9.56 3.23
C VAL A 12 6.72 -8.92 3.39
N LEU A 13 6.51 -8.16 4.46
CA LEU A 13 5.26 -7.42 4.71
C LEU A 13 4.93 -6.45 3.57
N ARG A 14 5.92 -5.72 3.08
CA ARG A 14 5.77 -4.75 1.99
C ARG A 14 5.35 -5.42 0.69
N VAL A 15 6.05 -6.49 0.30
CA VAL A 15 5.78 -7.20 -0.96
C VAL A 15 4.43 -7.92 -0.88
N ALA A 16 4.11 -8.57 0.24
CA ALA A 16 2.82 -9.23 0.43
C ALA A 16 1.65 -8.24 0.33
N LEU A 17 1.72 -7.12 1.07
CA LEU A 17 0.71 -6.07 0.98
C LEU A 17 0.60 -5.52 -0.44
N GLY A 18 1.74 -5.26 -1.08
CA GLY A 18 1.80 -4.74 -2.45
C GLY A 18 1.16 -5.66 -3.49
N ILE A 19 1.42 -6.97 -3.42
CA ILE A 19 0.83 -7.97 -4.33
C ILE A 19 -0.69 -8.03 -4.16
N ILE A 20 -1.16 -8.09 -2.91
CA ILE A 20 -2.60 -8.15 -2.61
C ILE A 20 -3.33 -6.94 -3.20
N PHE A 21 -2.81 -5.74 -2.96
CA PHE A 21 -3.45 -4.52 -3.46
C PHE A 21 -3.30 -4.32 -4.96
N LEU A 22 -2.18 -4.71 -5.55
CA LEU A 22 -2.03 -4.69 -7.01
C LEU A 22 -3.03 -5.62 -7.68
N ALA A 23 -3.21 -6.84 -7.16
CA ALA A 23 -4.19 -7.78 -7.68
C ALA A 23 -5.63 -7.24 -7.56
N HIS A 24 -6.01 -6.68 -6.41
CA HIS A 24 -7.33 -6.04 -6.23
C HIS A 24 -7.53 -4.84 -7.17
N GLY A 25 -6.50 -4.01 -7.35
CA GLY A 25 -6.52 -2.87 -8.26
C GLY A 25 -6.71 -3.31 -9.72
N LEU A 26 -5.95 -4.30 -10.19
CA LEU A 26 -6.08 -4.85 -11.54
C LEU A 26 -7.46 -5.48 -11.78
N GLN A 27 -8.01 -6.19 -10.79
CA GLN A 27 -9.37 -6.71 -10.85
C GLN A 27 -10.40 -5.58 -10.99
N LYS A 28 -10.22 -4.48 -10.25
CA LYS A 28 -11.09 -3.29 -10.36
C LYS A 28 -10.97 -2.60 -11.71
N ILE A 29 -9.79 -2.54 -12.31
CA ILE A 29 -9.60 -1.99 -13.66
C ILE A 29 -10.34 -2.84 -14.69
N ALA A 30 -10.23 -4.17 -14.60
CA ALA A 30 -10.91 -5.08 -15.54
C ALA A 30 -12.45 -4.98 -15.47
N GLY A 31 -13.00 -4.68 -14.29
CA GLY A 31 -14.45 -4.56 -14.04
C GLY A 31 -14.92 -3.13 -13.75
N PHE A 32 -14.22 -2.11 -14.25
CA PHE A 32 -14.31 -0.75 -13.70
C PHE A 32 -15.71 -0.13 -13.73
N GLU A 33 -16.47 -0.31 -14.83
CA GLU A 33 -17.85 0.18 -14.92
C GLU A 33 -18.76 -0.40 -13.83
N GLY A 34 -18.59 -1.68 -13.52
CA GLY A 34 -19.33 -2.35 -12.46
C GLY A 34 -18.98 -1.80 -11.08
N ILE A 35 -17.70 -1.48 -10.85
CA ILE A 35 -17.24 -0.87 -9.60
C ILE A 35 -17.84 0.53 -9.43
N VAL A 36 -17.83 1.36 -10.47
CA VAL A 36 -18.42 2.71 -10.40
C VAL A 36 -19.91 2.65 -10.05
N LYS A 37 -20.67 1.75 -10.70
CA LYS A 37 -22.09 1.53 -10.39
C LYS A 37 -22.30 1.00 -8.98
N TRP A 38 -21.44 0.08 -8.54
CA TRP A 38 -21.51 -0.51 -7.20
C TRP A 38 -21.25 0.55 -6.11
N PHE A 39 -20.28 1.44 -6.27
CA PHE A 39 -20.06 2.56 -5.36
C PHE A 39 -21.33 3.41 -5.19
N GLY A 40 -22.00 3.73 -6.30
CA GLY A 40 -23.29 4.43 -6.26
C GLY A 40 -24.37 3.66 -5.48
N SER A 41 -24.43 2.33 -5.64
CA SER A 41 -25.42 1.48 -4.95
C SER A 41 -25.25 1.44 -3.42
N ILE A 42 -24.04 1.68 -2.92
CA ILE A 42 -23.73 1.74 -1.48
C ILE A 42 -23.68 3.18 -0.95
N GLY A 43 -24.15 4.16 -1.73
CA GLY A 43 -24.22 5.57 -1.34
C GLY A 43 -22.89 6.32 -1.38
N LEU A 44 -21.85 5.76 -2.02
CA LEU A 44 -20.56 6.43 -2.20
C LEU A 44 -20.50 7.17 -3.55
N PRO A 45 -19.83 8.33 -3.61
CA PRO A 45 -19.59 9.03 -4.87
C PRO A 45 -18.83 8.16 -5.88
N ALA A 46 -19.30 8.16 -7.13
CA ALA A 46 -18.65 7.47 -8.24
C ALA A 46 -17.16 7.86 -8.42
N ALA A 47 -16.80 9.10 -8.10
CA ALA A 47 -15.42 9.59 -8.14
C ALA A 47 -14.48 8.79 -7.22
N LEU A 48 -14.98 8.26 -6.09
CA LEU A 48 -14.15 7.46 -5.17
C LEU A 48 -13.72 6.12 -5.80
N ALA A 49 -14.47 5.57 -6.75
CA ALA A 49 -14.06 4.35 -7.44
C ALA A 49 -12.73 4.55 -8.20
N TYR A 50 -12.53 5.72 -8.82
CA TYR A 50 -11.28 6.09 -9.49
C TYR A 50 -10.13 6.21 -8.49
N VAL A 51 -10.38 6.91 -7.37
CA VAL A 51 -9.38 7.14 -6.32
C VAL A 51 -8.94 5.81 -5.71
N VAL A 52 -9.89 4.98 -5.27
CA VAL A 52 -9.59 3.67 -4.67
C VAL A 52 -8.85 2.78 -5.66
N THR A 53 -9.34 2.63 -6.88
CA THR A 53 -8.70 1.78 -7.89
C THR A 53 -7.27 2.24 -8.20
N THR A 54 -7.03 3.55 -8.25
CA THR A 54 -5.69 4.13 -8.46
C THR A 54 -4.77 3.84 -7.27
N ILE A 55 -5.24 4.06 -6.04
CA ILE A 55 -4.46 3.81 -4.83
C ILE A 55 -4.08 2.34 -4.72
N GLU A 56 -5.00 1.42 -4.97
CA GLU A 56 -4.72 -0.01 -4.87
C GLU A 56 -3.72 -0.47 -5.93
N THR A 57 -3.93 -0.04 -7.18
CA THR A 57 -3.06 -0.45 -8.30
C THR A 57 -1.68 0.18 -8.19
N VAL A 58 -1.61 1.51 -8.15
CA VAL A 58 -0.34 2.25 -8.15
C VAL A 58 0.36 2.10 -6.81
N GLY A 59 -0.39 2.17 -5.70
CA GLY A 59 0.16 1.95 -4.37
C GLY A 59 0.68 0.53 -4.19
N GLY A 60 -0.04 -0.49 -4.67
CA GLY A 60 0.43 -1.87 -4.67
C GLY A 60 1.74 -2.04 -5.43
N ALA A 61 1.82 -1.51 -6.65
CA ALA A 61 3.05 -1.53 -7.45
C ALA A 61 4.21 -0.79 -6.75
N PHE A 62 3.96 0.39 -6.19
CA PHE A 62 4.95 1.17 -5.45
C PHE A 62 5.48 0.42 -4.22
N LEU A 63 4.62 -0.28 -3.48
CA LEU A 63 5.06 -1.13 -2.37
C LEU A 63 5.97 -2.26 -2.85
N ILE A 64 5.62 -2.98 -3.91
CA ILE A 64 6.45 -4.06 -4.47
C ILE A 64 7.83 -3.52 -4.85
N LEU A 65 7.87 -2.42 -5.59
CA LEU A 65 9.11 -1.76 -6.04
C LEU A 65 9.87 -1.07 -4.90
N GLY A 66 9.25 -0.92 -3.73
CA GLY A 66 9.81 -0.20 -2.60
C GLY A 66 9.92 1.31 -2.82
N LEU A 67 9.10 1.89 -3.71
CA LEU A 67 9.04 3.33 -3.98
C LEU A 67 7.94 3.97 -3.12
N PHE A 68 8.16 5.20 -2.65
CA PHE A 68 7.18 5.97 -1.87
C PHE A 68 6.44 5.16 -0.78
N THR A 69 7.13 4.23 -0.12
CA THR A 69 6.48 3.17 0.68
C THR A 69 5.55 3.73 1.75
N ARG A 70 5.95 4.81 2.42
CA ARG A 70 5.12 5.44 3.46
C ARG A 70 3.83 6.04 2.87
N THR A 71 3.95 6.73 1.74
CA THR A 71 2.80 7.35 1.07
C THR A 71 1.86 6.30 0.48
N ALA A 72 2.41 5.27 -0.16
CA ALA A 72 1.63 4.16 -0.71
C ALA A 72 0.88 3.39 0.40
N ALA A 73 1.57 3.08 1.51
CA ALA A 73 0.96 2.43 2.67
C ALA A 73 -0.12 3.32 3.32
N ALA A 74 0.08 4.63 3.41
CA ALA A 74 -0.94 5.56 3.92
C ALA A 74 -2.20 5.58 3.03
N GLY A 75 -2.03 5.55 1.70
CA GLY A 75 -3.17 5.41 0.78
C GLY A 75 -3.95 4.12 1.03
N ILE A 76 -3.24 3.00 1.13
CA ILE A 76 -3.85 1.68 1.42
C ILE A 76 -4.56 1.67 2.78
N MET A 77 -3.98 2.30 3.80
CA MET A 77 -4.60 2.45 5.12
C MET A 77 -5.97 3.13 5.00
N PHE A 78 -6.09 4.23 4.24
CA PHE A 78 -7.39 4.88 4.04
C PHE A 78 -8.38 4.03 3.25
N VAL A 79 -7.91 3.27 2.25
CA VAL A 79 -8.76 2.33 1.51
C VAL A 79 -9.31 1.24 2.44
N MET A 80 -8.49 0.70 3.34
CA MET A 80 -8.95 -0.30 4.32
C MET A 80 -9.95 0.29 5.31
N LEU A 81 -9.70 1.49 5.85
CA LEU A 81 -10.68 2.15 6.71
C LEU A 81 -12.01 2.34 5.98
N GLY A 82 -11.99 2.83 4.74
CA GLY A 82 -13.18 2.96 3.91
C GLY A 82 -13.91 1.62 3.70
N ALA A 83 -13.18 0.56 3.35
CA ALA A 83 -13.77 -0.77 3.15
C ALA A 83 -14.43 -1.31 4.43
N ILE A 84 -13.75 -1.16 5.58
CA ILE A 84 -14.28 -1.60 6.88
C ILE A 84 -15.59 -0.87 7.18
N PHE A 85 -15.57 0.46 7.19
CA PHE A 85 -16.73 1.25 7.63
C PHE A 85 -17.88 1.25 6.62
N SER A 86 -17.61 1.18 5.31
CA SER A 86 -18.65 1.26 4.30
C SER A 86 -19.33 -0.08 4.00
N VAL A 87 -18.62 -1.21 4.09
CA VAL A 87 -19.15 -2.49 3.58
C VAL A 87 -18.96 -3.70 4.47
N LYS A 88 -18.04 -3.68 5.44
CA LYS A 88 -17.72 -4.86 6.24
C LYS A 88 -18.07 -4.77 7.72
N MET A 89 -18.30 -3.58 8.26
CA MET A 89 -18.61 -3.38 9.68
C MET A 89 -19.87 -4.17 10.10
N SER A 90 -20.91 -4.17 9.28
CA SER A 90 -22.17 -4.88 9.55
C SER A 90 -22.04 -6.41 9.51
N LYS A 91 -20.96 -6.93 8.91
CA LYS A 91 -20.69 -8.38 8.84
C LYS A 91 -20.01 -8.93 10.10
N GLY A 92 -19.64 -8.06 11.05
CA GLY A 92 -18.89 -8.45 12.24
C GLY A 92 -17.42 -8.74 11.96
N PHE A 93 -16.68 -9.19 12.98
CA PHE A 93 -15.24 -9.42 12.87
C PHE A 93 -14.92 -10.65 12.00
N ILE A 94 -15.41 -11.83 12.43
CA ILE A 94 -15.16 -13.11 11.75
C ILE A 94 -15.97 -13.20 10.47
N GLY A 95 -15.32 -13.47 9.33
CA GLY A 95 -15.95 -13.47 8.00
C GLY A 95 -16.35 -12.09 7.47
N GLY A 96 -16.05 -11.03 8.22
CA GLY A 96 -16.25 -9.65 7.84
C GLY A 96 -14.92 -8.92 7.64
N TYR A 97 -14.51 -8.15 8.65
CA TYR A 97 -13.39 -7.20 8.54
C TYR A 97 -12.05 -7.65 9.14
N GLU A 98 -11.93 -8.90 9.62
CA GLU A 98 -10.69 -9.45 10.19
C GLU A 98 -9.49 -9.37 9.23
N PHE A 99 -9.72 -9.65 7.95
CA PHE A 99 -8.69 -9.58 6.92
C PHE A 99 -8.27 -8.12 6.65
N ASP A 100 -9.25 -7.22 6.56
CA ASP A 100 -9.04 -5.79 6.31
C ASP A 100 -8.26 -5.14 7.46
N ILE A 101 -8.56 -5.50 8.72
CA ILE A 101 -7.77 -5.06 9.89
C ILE A 101 -6.35 -5.62 9.83
N SER A 102 -6.17 -6.86 9.39
CA SER A 102 -4.84 -7.46 9.25
C SER A 102 -4.00 -6.68 8.23
N LEU A 103 -4.58 -6.36 7.07
CA LEU A 103 -3.92 -5.54 6.04
C LEU A 103 -3.67 -4.10 6.51
N LEU A 104 -4.62 -3.52 7.24
CA LEU A 104 -4.48 -2.20 7.86
C LEU A 104 -3.30 -2.17 8.85
N ALA A 105 -3.16 -3.20 9.69
CA ALA A 105 -2.05 -3.31 10.63
C ALA A 105 -0.70 -3.39 9.91
N ILE A 106 -0.62 -4.13 8.79
CA ILE A 106 0.60 -4.17 7.96
C ILE A 106 0.89 -2.79 7.36
N ALA A 107 -0.12 -2.10 6.84
CA ALA A 107 0.05 -0.75 6.31
C ALA A 107 0.56 0.24 7.37
N VAL A 108 0.00 0.21 8.58
CA VAL A 108 0.46 1.02 9.72
C VAL A 108 1.90 0.68 10.10
N ALA A 109 2.25 -0.60 10.17
CA ALA A 109 3.62 -1.02 10.45
C ALA A 109 4.60 -0.43 9.42
N LEU A 110 4.27 -0.48 8.12
CA LEU A 110 5.12 0.10 7.06
C LEU A 110 5.24 1.63 7.14
N ILE A 111 4.20 2.33 7.57
CA ILE A 111 4.21 3.79 7.77
C ILE A 111 5.17 4.17 8.91
N LEU A 112 5.08 3.43 10.02
CA LEU A 112 5.88 3.64 11.23
C LEU A 112 7.35 3.22 11.04
N SER A 113 7.59 2.14 10.30
CA SER A 113 8.92 1.57 10.09
C SER A 113 9.84 2.39 9.19
N GLY A 114 9.32 3.38 8.44
CA GLY A 114 10.11 4.45 7.85
C GLY A 114 11.30 4.01 6.96
N SER A 115 11.02 3.37 5.82
CA SER A 115 11.98 3.02 4.73
C SER A 115 13.22 2.19 5.10
N ASN A 116 13.17 0.89 4.76
CA ASN A 116 14.31 -0.02 4.82
C ASN A 116 15.11 -0.01 3.50
N THR A 117 16.40 0.26 3.63
CA THR A 117 17.61 -0.11 2.83
C THR A 117 17.49 -0.92 1.52
N TYR A 118 16.46 -1.75 1.31
CA TYR A 118 16.15 -2.47 0.06
C TYR A 118 14.97 -1.83 -0.70
N SER A 119 14.99 -0.51 -0.77
CA SER A 119 14.11 0.30 -1.60
C SER A 119 14.92 0.81 -2.79
N LEU A 120 14.36 0.77 -4.01
CA LEU A 120 15.01 1.39 -5.18
C LEU A 120 15.32 2.88 -4.94
N GLY A 121 14.61 3.56 -4.03
CA GLY A 121 14.89 4.93 -3.62
C GLY A 121 16.27 5.12 -2.98
N ASN A 122 16.82 4.10 -2.32
CA ASN A 122 18.15 4.18 -1.70
C ASN A 122 19.30 4.06 -2.70
N LEU A 123 19.07 3.43 -3.87
CA LEU A 123 20.06 3.38 -4.95
C LEU A 123 20.33 4.79 -5.52
N PHE A 124 19.28 5.62 -5.63
CA PHE A 124 19.42 7.01 -6.08
C PHE A 124 20.00 7.95 -5.01
N SER A 125 19.78 7.66 -3.72
CA SER A 125 20.35 8.45 -2.62
C SER A 125 21.86 8.20 -2.44
N SER A 126 22.31 6.96 -2.61
CA SER A 126 23.72 6.58 -2.47
C SER A 126 24.62 7.22 -3.54
N SER A 127 24.10 7.47 -4.75
CA SER A 127 24.85 8.12 -5.83
C SER A 127 25.25 9.58 -5.53
N LYS A 128 24.53 10.30 -4.66
CA LYS A 128 24.89 11.67 -4.28
C LYS A 128 26.07 11.73 -3.29
N ALA A 129 26.24 10.71 -2.44
CA ALA A 129 27.34 10.68 -1.48
C ALA A 129 28.70 10.43 -2.15
N SER A 130 28.73 9.62 -3.22
CA SER A 130 29.96 9.32 -3.97
C SER A 130 30.46 10.52 -4.80
N SER A 131 29.57 11.39 -5.29
CA SER A 131 29.95 12.56 -6.10
C SER A 131 30.57 13.71 -5.29
N SER A 132 30.27 13.82 -3.99
CA SER A 132 30.82 14.90 -3.16
C SER A 132 32.25 14.62 -2.69
N ALA A 133 32.63 13.35 -2.53
CA ALA A 133 33.97 12.96 -2.08
C ALA A 133 35.06 13.15 -3.15
N LYS A 134 34.68 13.26 -4.42
CA LYS A 134 35.62 13.42 -5.55
C LYS A 134 35.88 14.88 -5.94
N LYS A 135 35.16 15.84 -5.35
CA LYS A 135 35.31 17.28 -5.66
C LYS A 135 36.19 18.03 -4.63
N THR A 136 36.71 17.32 -3.65
CA THR A 136 37.57 17.83 -2.57
C THR A 136 38.95 17.14 -2.53
N ALA A 137 39.31 16.39 -3.58
CA ALA A 137 40.62 15.77 -3.76
C ALA A 137 41.34 16.39 -4.95
#